data_AF-A0A369VZS6-F1
#
_entry.id   AF-A0A369VZS6-F1
#
_cell.length_a   1.000
_cell.length_b   1.000
_cell.length_c   1.000
_cell.angle_alpha   90.00
_cell.angle_beta   90.00
_cell.angle_gamma   90.00
#
_symmetry.space_group_name_H-M   'P 1'
#
loop_
_entity.id
_entity.type
_entity.pdbx_description
1 polymer ?
#
loop_
_entity_poly.entity_id
_entity_poly.type
_entity_poly.pdbx_seq_one_letter_code
_entity_poly.pdbx_strand_id
1 'polypeptide(L)' 'MEEGGSDLLRLVGEALYGPQWQTPLSRDLKVTDRTVRNWAAGSARPNDLPDRLLSLLRHRAEHLRELISLVERSKNGAC' A
#
# COMPACT_ATOMS: atom_id res chain seq x y z
N MET A 1 23.25 -10.92 5.33
CA MET A 1 22.14 -11.15 4.37
C MET A 1 21.31 -9.89 4.39
N GLU A 2 21.59 -8.95 3.50
CA GLU A 2 21.05 -7.59 3.55
C GLU A 2 20.48 -7.23 2.16
N GLU A 3 19.45 -7.96 1.76
CA GLU A 3 18.74 -7.82 0.48
C GLU A 3 17.28 -7.42 0.77
N GLY A 4 17.06 -6.33 1.53
CA GLY A 4 15.74 -6.01 2.08
C GLY A 4 15.17 -4.62 1.74
N GLY A 5 15.97 -3.71 1.17
CA GLY A 5 15.57 -2.29 1.00
C GLY A 5 15.19 -1.86 -0.42
N SER A 6 15.54 -2.65 -1.44
CA SER A 6 15.44 -2.17 -2.83
C SER A 6 14.05 -2.24 -3.44
N ASP A 7 13.10 -3.01 -2.89
CA ASP A 7 11.78 -3.18 -3.51
C ASP A 7 10.59 -3.08 -2.54
N LEU A 8 10.75 -2.45 -1.37
CA LEU A 8 9.65 -2.18 -0.42
C LEU A 8 8.44 -1.53 -1.11
N LEU A 9 8.70 -0.55 -1.98
CA LEU A 9 7.66 0.14 -2.75
C LEU A 9 6.89 -0.83 -3.65
N ARG A 10 7.61 -1.72 -4.34
CA ARG A 10 7.04 -2.72 -5.22
C ARG A 10 6.25 -3.77 -4.44
N LEU A 11 6.81 -4.32 -3.37
CA LEU A 11 6.14 -5.31 -2.53
C LEU A 11 4.82 -4.76 -1.95
N VAL A 12 4.85 -3.54 -1.42
CA VAL A 12 3.65 -2.89 -0.88
C VAL A 12 2.65 -2.59 -2.00
N GLY A 13 3.12 -2.05 -3.13
CA GLY A 13 2.27 -1.75 -4.27
C GLY A 13 1.58 -3.00 -4.81
N GLU A 14 2.33 -4.07 -5.09
CA GLU A 14 1.80 -5.33 -5.60
C GLU A 14 0.86 -6.00 -4.61
N ALA A 15 1.14 -5.95 -3.31
CA ALA A 15 0.24 -6.48 -2.29
C ALA A 15 -1.10 -5.72 -2.21
N LEU A 16 -1.09 -4.40 -2.45
CA LEU A 16 -2.30 -3.56 -2.37
C LEU A 16 -3.13 -3.55 -3.65
N TYR A 17 -2.49 -3.54 -4.82
CA TYR A 17 -3.17 -3.31 -6.11
C TYR A 17 -2.80 -4.33 -7.20
N GLY A 18 -1.89 -5.26 -6.93
CA GLY A 18 -1.45 -6.25 -7.89
C GLY A 18 -0.43 -5.73 -8.93
N PRO A 19 -0.34 -6.34 -10.12
CA PRO A 19 0.74 -6.08 -11.07
C PRO A 19 0.76 -4.65 -11.64
N GLN A 20 -0.37 -3.94 -11.59
CA GLN A 20 -0.48 -2.55 -12.06
C GLN A 20 -0.49 -1.55 -10.90
N TRP A 21 0.42 -1.71 -9.94
CA TRP A 21 0.42 -0.94 -8.70
C TRP A 21 0.85 0.52 -8.80
N GLN A 22 1.65 0.90 -9.80
CA GLN A 22 2.27 2.24 -9.86
C GLN A 22 1.25 3.39 -9.92
N THR A 23 0.20 3.24 -10.73
CA THR A 23 -0.86 4.25 -10.89
C THR A 23 -1.84 4.35 -9.71
N PRO A 24 -2.38 3.26 -9.15
CA PRO A 24 -3.20 3.38 -7.95
C PRO A 24 -2.39 3.85 -6.74
N LEU A 25 -1.12 3.45 -6.63
CA LEU A 25 -0.25 3.93 -5.56
C LEU A 25 0.08 5.43 -5.70
N SER A 26 0.25 5.95 -6.92
CA SER A 26 0.49 7.38 -7.14
C SER A 26 -0.68 8.23 -6.62
N ARG A 27 -1.91 7.77 -6.85
CA ARG A 27 -3.15 8.41 -6.36
C ARG A 27 -3.21 8.42 -4.84
N ASP A 28 -2.97 7.27 -4.20
CA ASP A 28 -3.07 7.15 -2.74
C ASP A 28 -1.94 7.91 -2.02
N LEU A 29 -0.74 7.97 -2.62
CA LEU A 29 0.38 8.77 -2.13
C LEU A 29 0.30 10.26 -2.51
N LYS A 30 -0.72 10.66 -3.30
CA LYS A 30 -0.92 12.02 -3.83
C LYS A 30 0.30 12.58 -4.58
N VAL A 31 0.92 11.74 -5.39
CA VAL A 31 2.05 12.10 -6.26
C VAL A 31 1.75 11.75 -7.71
N THR A 32 2.58 12.23 -8.64
CA THR A 32 2.42 11.89 -10.06
C THR A 32 2.87 10.46 -10.35
N ASP A 33 2.31 9.82 -11.38
CA ASP A 33 2.76 8.51 -11.86
C ASP A 33 4.26 8.49 -12.19
N ARG A 34 4.77 9.61 -12.74
CA ARG A 34 6.20 9.79 -13.04
C ARG A 34 7.05 9.72 -11.78
N THR A 35 6.59 10.31 -10.68
CA THR A 35 7.27 10.27 -9.38
C THR A 35 7.37 8.83 -8.87
N VAL A 36 6.27 8.07 -8.92
CA VAL A 36 6.27 6.66 -8.48
C VAL A 36 7.18 5.79 -9.36
N ARG A 37 7.18 6.00 -10.68
CA ARG A 37 8.09 5.30 -11.60
C ARG A 37 9.56 5.59 -11.30
N ASN A 38 9.90 6.85 -10.99
CA ASN A 38 11.27 7.22 -10.61
C ASN A 38 11.68 6.53 -9.31
N TRP A 39 10.80 6.50 -8.31
CA TRP A 39 11.05 5.81 -7.03
C TRP A 39 11.22 4.30 -7.22
N ALA A 40 10.41 3.69 -8.08
CA ALA A 40 10.52 2.27 -8.45
C ALA A 40 11.85 1.95 -9.16
N ALA A 41 12.36 2.88 -9.96
CA ALA A 41 13.69 2.77 -10.58
C ALA A 41 14.84 3.08 -9.59
N GLY A 42 14.55 3.29 -8.29
CA GLY A 42 15.52 3.61 -7.26
C GLY A 42 16.00 5.06 -7.25
N SER A 43 15.47 5.91 -8.14
CA SER A 43 15.88 7.31 -8.29
C SER A 43 15.02 8.25 -7.43
N ALA A 44 15.67 9.21 -6.75
CA ALA A 44 15.01 10.31 -6.02
C ALA A 44 13.93 9.87 -5.01
N ARG A 45 14.16 8.76 -4.30
CA ARG A 45 13.28 8.30 -3.22
C ARG A 45 13.38 9.27 -2.04
N PRO A 46 12.25 9.80 -1.55
CA PRO A 46 12.27 10.67 -0.39
C PRO A 46 12.46 9.82 0.88
N ASN A 47 13.10 10.39 1.90
CA ASN A 47 13.45 9.66 3.11
C ASN A 47 12.23 9.25 3.95
N ASP A 48 11.11 9.97 3.80
CA ASP A 48 9.82 9.70 4.45
C ASP A 48 8.95 8.69 3.68
N LEU A 49 9.46 8.09 2.60
CA LEU A 49 8.72 7.06 1.84
C LEU A 49 8.27 5.87 2.71
N PRO A 50 9.11 5.29 3.59
CA PRO A 50 8.68 4.20 4.47
C PRO A 50 7.53 4.61 5.39
N ASP A 51 7.59 5.81 5.97
CA ASP A 51 6.52 6.32 6.85
C ASP A 51 5.20 6.54 6.10
N ARG A 52 5.27 7.04 4.86
CA ARG A 52 4.09 7.17 3.99
C ARG A 52 3.46 5.81 3.67
N LEU A 53 4.29 4.83 3.29
CA LEU A 53 3.81 3.48 3.00
C LEU A 53 3.23 2.82 4.24
N LEU A 54 3.87 2.98 5.40
CA LEU A 54 3.36 2.46 6.67
C LEU A 54 2.00 3.08 7.02
N SER A 55 1.85 4.39 6.85
CA SER A 55 0.59 5.10 7.10
C SER A 55 -0.53 4.58 6.18
N LEU A 56 -0.23 4.39 4.89
CA LEU A 56 -1.18 3.83 3.92
C LEU A 56 -1.59 2.40 4.29
N LEU A 57 -0.64 1.56 4.65
CA LEU A 57 -0.88 0.18 5.07
C LEU A 57 -1.73 0.10 6.35
N ARG A 58 -1.44 0.95 7.34
CA ARG A 58 -2.24 1.02 8.58
C ARG A 58 -3.68 1.40 8.29
N HIS A 59 -3.88 2.45 7.50
CA HIS A 59 -5.22 2.89 7.12
C HIS A 59 -5.99 1.79 6.37
N ARG A 60 -5.34 1.09 5.44
CA ARG A 60 -5.94 -0.05 4.74
C ARG A 60 -6.26 -1.21 5.67
N ALA A 61 -5.38 -1.52 6.63
CA ALA A 61 -5.60 -2.59 7.60
C ALA A 61 -6.78 -2.28 8.53
N GLU A 62 -6.94 -1.03 8.96
CA GLU A 62 -8.09 -0.60 9.76
C GLU A 62 -9.40 -0.76 8.99
N HIS A 63 -9.46 -0.26 7.76
CA HIS A 63 -10.64 -0.42 6.91
C HIS A 63 -10.98 -1.91 6.65
N LEU A 64 -9.98 -2.76 6.41
CA LEU A 64 -10.19 -4.20 6.27
C LEU A 64 -10.71 -4.84 7.56
N ARG A 65 -10.19 -4.46 8.74
CA ARG A 65 -10.70 -4.95 10.03
C ARG A 65 -12.15 -4.55 10.27
N GLU A 66 -12.52 -3.33 9.93
CA GLU A 66 -13.91 -2.86 10.04
C GLU A 66 -14.84 -3.68 9.14
N LEU A 67 -14.43 -3.91 7.89
CA LEU A 67 -15.19 -4.73 6.95
C LEU A 67 -15.30 -6.18 7.40
N ILE A 68 -14.21 -6.78 7.91
CA ILE A 68 -14.24 -8.14 8.49
C ILE A 68 -15.27 -8.19 9.61
N SER A 69 -15.23 -7.23 10.54
CA SER A 69 -16.16 -7.15 11.67
C SER A 69 -17.62 -7.00 11.19
N LEU A 70 -17.86 -6.24 10.13
CA LEU A 70 -19.19 -6.08 9.53
C LEU A 70 -19.70 -7.40 8.93
N VAL A 71 -18.85 -8.09 8.17
CA VAL A 71 -19.18 -9.37 7.55
C VAL A 71 -19.42 -10.45 8.60
N GLU A 72 -18.61 -10.50 9.66
CA GLU A 72 -18.82 -11.42 10.79
C GLU A 72 -20.16 -11.19 11.49
N ARG A 73 -20.55 -9.93 11.73
CA ARG A 73 -21.88 -9.60 12.26
C ARG A 73 -23.00 -10.05 11.34
N SER A 74 -22.85 -9.84 10.02
CA SER A 74 -23.85 -10.31 9.04
C SER A 74 -23.98 -11.83 9.02
N LYS A 75 -22.89 -12.58 9.24
CA LYS A 75 -22.93 -14.04 9.35
C LYS A 75 -23.63 -14.50 10.62
N ASN A 76 -23.42 -13.79 11.73
CA ASN A 76 -23.97 -14.16 13.04
C ASN A 76 -25.39 -13.66 13.30
N GLY A 77 -25.88 -12.67 12.54
CA GLY A 77 -27.23 -12.11 12.64
C GLY A 77 -28.28 -12.78 11.74
N ALA A 78 -27.90 -13.83 10.99
CA ALA A 78 -28.83 -14.66 10.24
C ALA A 78 -29.29 -15.85 11.11
N CYS A 79 -30.08 -15.55 12.14
CA CYS A 79 -30.87 -16.51 12.92
C CYS A 79 -32.26 -15.92 13.16
#